data_AF-A0A822Z9Z2-F1
#
_entry.id   AF-A0A822Z9Z2-F1
#
_cell.length_a   1.000
_cell.length_b   1.000
_cell.length_c   1.000
_cell.angle_alpha   90.00
_cell.angle_beta   90.00
_cell.angle_gamma   90.00
#
_symmetry.space_group_name_H-M   'P 1'
#
loop_
_entity.id
_entity.type
_entity.pdbx_description
1 polymer ?
#
loop_
_entity_poly.entity_id
_entity_poly.type
_entity_poly.pdbx_seq_one_letter_code
_entity_poly.pdbx_strand_id
1 'polypeptide(L)'
;MASSSIQGSCSSNITPTPARRHRNRPLGVSSDREPFRSLSFSSHLHSLSLKSLGQRLHVQPFKTSAVVRAECSPEKMQIDISLSPRVNSVKPSKTVAITDQATALAQAGVPVIRLAAGEPDFDTPAVIAEAGINAIREGYTRYTPNAGTLELRKAICHKLKEENGLTYTPDQILVSNGAKQCILQAVLAVCSPGDEVIIPAPFWVSYPEMARLADATPVVLPTQISENFLLDPKLLASKLTEKSRLLILCSPSNPTGSVYPRKLLEEIADIVARHPRLLVLSDEIYEHIIYAPATHTSFASLPGMWERTLTVNGFSQAFAMTGWRLGYLAGPKHFVAACGKIQSQFTSGASSISQKAGVAALGLGYAGGEAVSTMVKAFQERRDFLVKSFKELEGVKISEPQGAFYLFLDFSSYYGAEVEGFGLIKGSDSLCRYLLDKAQVALVPGDAFGDDNCIRISYAASLSTLQAAMERIKGAMALLKRPVPA
;
A
#
# COMPACT_ATOMS: atom_id res chain seq x y z
N MET A 1 -62.50 46.37 15.43
CA MET A 1 -63.74 46.04 14.70
C MET A 1 -63.49 44.70 14.00
N ALA A 2 -63.81 43.57 14.64
CA ALA A 2 -65.13 42.89 14.64
C ALA A 2 -65.38 42.20 13.27
N SER A 3 -65.09 40.89 13.15
CA SER A 3 -66.00 39.73 13.33
C SER A 3 -66.97 39.56 12.15
N SER A 4 -67.18 38.39 11.52
CA SER A 4 -67.64 37.14 12.14
C SER A 4 -67.53 35.90 11.22
N SER A 5 -67.49 34.77 11.91
CA SER A 5 -67.59 33.35 11.52
C SER A 5 -69.00 32.86 11.13
N ILE A 6 -69.12 31.70 10.46
CA ILE A 6 -69.76 30.44 10.95
C ILE A 6 -69.81 29.33 9.86
N GLN A 7 -69.83 28.11 10.38
CA GLN A 7 -69.70 26.74 9.89
C GLN A 7 -70.71 26.21 8.84
N GLY A 8 -70.35 25.09 8.21
CA GLY A 8 -71.28 24.12 7.61
C GLY A 8 -70.56 22.86 7.09
N SER A 9 -70.92 21.69 7.61
CA SER A 9 -70.26 20.37 7.51
C SER A 9 -70.88 19.40 6.48
N CYS A 10 -70.17 18.28 6.24
CA CYS A 10 -70.60 16.99 5.63
C CYS A 10 -70.74 16.99 4.09
N SER A 11 -70.38 15.97 3.30
CA SER A 11 -69.89 14.58 3.48
C SER A 11 -69.71 14.00 2.06
N SER A 12 -68.72 13.14 1.80
CA SER A 12 -68.88 12.11 0.76
C SER A 12 -68.05 10.86 1.07
N ASN A 13 -68.78 9.75 1.20
CA ASN A 13 -68.31 8.39 1.36
C ASN A 13 -67.76 7.86 0.04
N ILE A 14 -66.74 6.99 0.08
CA ILE A 14 -66.73 5.66 -0.57
C ILE A 14 -65.73 4.76 0.19
N THR A 15 -66.19 3.55 0.44
CA THR A 15 -65.70 2.49 1.34
C THR A 15 -64.52 1.67 0.79
N PRO A 16 -63.74 0.98 1.67
CA PRO A 16 -62.67 0.06 1.29
C PRO A 16 -63.14 -1.42 1.26
N THR A 17 -62.50 -2.27 0.46
CA THR A 17 -62.67 -3.73 0.48
C THR A 17 -61.31 -4.43 0.72
N PRO A 18 -61.28 -5.61 1.39
CA PRO A 18 -60.16 -5.99 2.26
C PRO A 18 -59.17 -6.99 1.65
N ALA A 19 -57.89 -6.84 1.99
CA ALA A 19 -56.88 -7.88 1.79
C ALA A 19 -56.86 -8.85 2.98
N ARG A 20 -56.92 -10.14 2.66
CA ARG A 20 -56.99 -11.27 3.61
C ARG A 20 -55.69 -11.45 4.40
N ARG A 21 -55.89 -11.80 5.67
CA ARG A 21 -54.93 -12.18 6.71
C ARG A 21 -54.11 -13.41 6.33
N HIS A 22 -52.82 -13.41 6.70
CA HIS A 22 -52.18 -14.56 7.32
C HIS A 22 -51.21 -14.10 8.41
N ARG A 23 -51.39 -14.62 9.62
CA ARG A 23 -50.48 -14.50 10.76
C ARG A 23 -50.31 -15.88 11.41
N ASN A 24 -49.08 -16.13 11.85
CA ASN A 24 -48.65 -17.01 12.94
C ASN A 24 -48.67 -18.53 12.63
N ARG A 25 -47.67 -19.36 12.98
CA ARG A 25 -46.61 -19.30 14.02
C ARG A 25 -45.54 -20.41 13.76
N PRO A 26 -44.54 -20.69 14.64
CA PRO A 26 -43.12 -20.83 14.31
C PRO A 26 -42.58 -22.27 14.37
N LEU A 27 -41.32 -22.50 13.96
CA LEU A 27 -40.58 -23.72 14.32
C LEU A 27 -39.14 -23.38 14.73
N GLY A 28 -38.78 -23.90 15.91
CA GLY A 28 -37.49 -23.78 16.54
C GLY A 28 -36.55 -24.96 16.22
N VAL A 29 -35.37 -24.80 16.80
CA VAL A 29 -34.16 -25.63 16.84
C VAL A 29 -34.40 -27.15 16.95
N SER A 30 -33.65 -27.94 16.17
CA SER A 30 -33.03 -29.19 16.65
C SER A 30 -31.74 -29.49 15.88
N SER A 31 -30.76 -30.00 16.63
CA SER A 31 -29.52 -30.62 16.18
C SER A 31 -29.78 -31.91 15.39
N ASP A 32 -28.88 -32.28 14.48
CA ASP A 32 -28.11 -33.54 14.57
C ASP A 32 -27.17 -33.76 13.38
N ARG A 33 -26.00 -34.31 13.70
CA ARG A 33 -24.90 -34.75 12.83
C ARG A 33 -25.28 -36.04 12.09
N GLU A 34 -24.59 -36.35 10.98
CA GLU A 34 -24.23 -37.71 10.47
C GLU A 34 -23.42 -37.55 9.13
N PRO A 35 -22.65 -38.55 8.62
CA PRO A 35 -21.21 -38.40 8.42
C PRO A 35 -20.67 -38.81 7.01
N PHE A 36 -19.34 -38.70 6.88
CA PHE A 36 -18.42 -39.17 5.83
C PHE A 36 -18.87 -40.35 4.94
N ARG A 37 -18.59 -40.25 3.63
CA ARG A 37 -18.41 -41.41 2.73
C ARG A 37 -17.17 -41.27 1.85
N SER A 38 -16.31 -42.28 1.96
CA SER A 38 -15.09 -42.56 1.20
C SER A 38 -15.38 -43.02 -0.23
N LEU A 39 -14.52 -42.64 -1.18
CA LEU A 39 -14.47 -43.21 -2.53
C LEU A 39 -13.29 -44.19 -2.64
N SER A 40 -13.57 -45.45 -2.99
CA SER A 40 -12.59 -46.51 -3.25
C SER A 40 -12.53 -46.83 -4.75
N PHE A 41 -11.32 -47.17 -5.21
CA PHE A 41 -11.01 -47.63 -6.58
C PHE A 41 -11.37 -49.11 -6.77
N SER A 42 -11.71 -49.50 -8.01
CA SER A 42 -11.74 -50.91 -8.43
C SER A 42 -10.89 -51.13 -9.69
N SER A 43 -10.11 -52.20 -9.66
CA SER A 43 -9.27 -52.72 -10.74
C SER A 43 -9.84 -54.06 -11.19
N HIS A 44 -10.00 -54.26 -12.50
CA HIS A 44 -10.31 -55.57 -13.06
C HIS A 44 -9.41 -55.85 -14.27
N LEU A 45 -8.51 -56.82 -14.08
CA LEU A 45 -7.82 -57.59 -15.10
C LEU A 45 -8.60 -58.88 -15.29
N HIS A 46 -8.85 -59.27 -16.54
CA HIS A 46 -9.15 -60.66 -16.90
C HIS A 46 -8.37 -61.05 -18.16
N SER A 47 -7.99 -62.32 -18.19
CA SER A 47 -6.98 -62.95 -19.02
C SER A 47 -7.55 -64.16 -19.79
N LEU A 48 -6.75 -64.64 -20.76
CA LEU A 48 -6.77 -65.96 -21.46
C LEU A 48 -7.77 -66.08 -22.64
N SER A 49 -7.49 -66.76 -23.76
CA SER A 49 -6.74 -68.01 -23.97
C SER A 49 -6.32 -68.26 -25.45
N LEU A 50 -5.35 -69.17 -25.65
CA LEU A 50 -4.68 -69.62 -26.89
C LEU A 50 -5.20 -70.98 -27.41
N LYS A 51 -4.95 -71.26 -28.72
CA LYS A 51 -4.71 -72.56 -29.43
C LYS A 51 -5.46 -72.59 -30.78
N SER A 52 -5.06 -73.21 -31.90
CA SER A 52 -3.85 -73.87 -32.46
C SER A 52 -4.31 -74.49 -33.80
N LEU A 53 -3.47 -74.57 -34.84
CA LEU A 53 -3.24 -75.75 -35.72
C LEU A 53 -2.47 -75.34 -36.99
N GLY A 54 -1.51 -76.17 -37.42
CA GLY A 54 -0.62 -75.90 -38.55
C GLY A 54 -0.94 -76.69 -39.82
N GLN A 55 -0.24 -76.36 -40.91
CA GLN A 55 0.10 -77.27 -42.01
C GLN A 55 1.20 -76.65 -42.89
N ARG A 56 2.03 -77.52 -43.49
CA ARG A 56 3.27 -77.21 -44.23
C ARG A 56 3.03 -77.07 -45.76
N LEU A 57 3.88 -76.21 -46.37
CA LEU A 57 4.49 -76.22 -47.72
C LEU A 57 3.65 -75.91 -48.99
N HIS A 58 3.86 -74.74 -49.61
CA HIS A 58 4.44 -74.59 -50.98
C HIS A 58 4.76 -73.11 -51.35
N VAL A 59 5.42 -72.88 -52.49
CA VAL A 59 6.48 -71.86 -52.73
C VAL A 59 6.03 -70.57 -53.48
N GLN A 60 6.56 -69.41 -53.05
CA GLN A 60 6.82 -68.07 -53.69
C GLN A 60 5.69 -67.25 -54.36
N PRO A 61 5.89 -65.93 -54.63
CA PRO A 61 6.74 -64.90 -54.01
C PRO A 61 5.92 -63.64 -53.64
N PHE A 62 6.01 -63.12 -52.41
CA PHE A 62 5.31 -61.86 -52.05
C PHE A 62 6.30 -60.77 -51.63
N LYS A 63 6.19 -59.64 -52.34
CA LYS A 63 6.92 -58.38 -52.17
C LYS A 63 7.01 -58.01 -50.68
N THR A 64 8.23 -57.79 -50.21
CA THR A 64 8.47 -57.23 -48.87
C THR A 64 8.08 -55.75 -48.88
N SER A 65 6.87 -55.41 -48.41
CA SER A 65 6.61 -54.05 -47.95
C SER A 65 7.13 -53.95 -46.51
N ALA A 66 8.28 -53.30 -46.34
CA ALA A 66 8.72 -52.89 -45.02
C ALA A 66 7.79 -51.75 -44.59
N VAL A 67 6.77 -52.06 -43.77
CA VAL A 67 6.05 -51.03 -43.01
C VAL A 67 7.00 -50.56 -41.93
N VAL A 68 7.73 -49.48 -42.21
CA VAL A 68 8.37 -48.68 -41.16
C VAL A 68 7.23 -48.08 -40.35
N ARG A 69 6.90 -48.67 -39.20
CA ARG A 69 6.17 -47.95 -38.16
C ARG A 69 7.11 -46.84 -37.71
N ALA A 70 6.94 -45.66 -38.28
CA ALA A 70 7.41 -44.45 -37.63
C ALA A 70 6.65 -44.38 -36.31
N GLU A 71 7.33 -44.70 -35.22
CA GLU A 71 6.90 -44.28 -33.89
C GLU A 71 6.99 -42.77 -33.86
N CYS A 72 5.93 -42.13 -34.36
CA CYS A 72 5.70 -40.71 -34.16
C CYS A 72 5.32 -40.55 -32.68
N SER A 73 6.32 -40.62 -31.82
CA SER A 73 6.25 -40.03 -30.50
C SER A 73 6.14 -38.53 -30.77
N PRO A 74 5.05 -37.84 -30.42
CA PRO A 74 5.04 -36.40 -30.53
C PRO A 74 6.10 -35.91 -29.55
N GLU A 75 7.25 -35.45 -30.06
CA GLU A 75 8.18 -34.66 -29.29
C GLU A 75 7.35 -33.51 -28.70
N LYS A 76 7.08 -33.58 -27.39
CA LYS A 76 6.34 -32.53 -26.72
C LYS A 76 7.19 -31.28 -26.81
N MET A 77 6.83 -30.39 -27.73
CA MET A 77 7.44 -29.08 -27.87
C MET A 77 7.48 -28.42 -26.50
N GLN A 78 8.69 -28.15 -26.00
CA GLN A 78 8.85 -27.49 -24.72
C GLN A 78 8.41 -26.04 -24.87
N ILE A 79 7.44 -25.63 -24.06
CA ILE A 79 6.95 -24.26 -24.01
C ILE A 79 7.98 -23.44 -23.22
N ASP A 80 8.41 -22.30 -23.77
CA ASP A 80 9.21 -21.32 -23.01
C ASP A 80 8.33 -20.67 -21.94
N ILE A 81 8.64 -20.96 -20.68
CA ILE A 81 7.94 -20.46 -19.49
C ILE A 81 8.72 -19.33 -18.79
N SER A 82 9.73 -18.76 -19.46
CA SER A 82 10.54 -17.68 -18.89
C SER A 82 9.72 -16.40 -18.67
N LEU A 83 10.00 -15.72 -17.57
CA LEU A 83 9.45 -14.40 -17.28
C LEU A 83 10.40 -13.30 -17.77
N SER A 84 9.84 -12.12 -18.07
CA SER A 84 10.65 -10.98 -18.50
C SER A 84 11.75 -10.63 -17.47
N PRO A 85 12.95 -10.21 -17.92
CA PRO A 85 14.04 -9.83 -17.00
C PRO A 85 13.63 -8.75 -16.00
N ARG A 86 12.75 -7.84 -16.38
CA ARG A 86 12.24 -6.75 -15.53
C ARG A 86 11.46 -7.30 -14.33
N VAL A 87 10.57 -8.27 -14.56
CA VAL A 87 9.83 -8.93 -13.47
C VAL A 87 10.78 -9.69 -12.55
N ASN A 88 11.76 -10.40 -13.12
CA ASN A 88 12.75 -11.15 -12.32
C ASN A 88 13.69 -10.23 -11.51
N SER A 89 13.86 -8.97 -11.91
CA SER A 89 14.70 -7.99 -11.20
C SER A 89 14.04 -7.33 -9.99
N VAL A 90 12.72 -7.46 -9.85
CA VAL A 90 11.93 -6.85 -8.78
C VAL A 90 11.81 -7.81 -7.61
N LYS A 91 12.08 -7.31 -6.40
CA LYS A 91 11.87 -8.07 -5.17
C LYS A 91 10.38 -8.02 -4.77
N PRO A 92 9.80 -9.14 -4.33
CA PRO A 92 8.47 -9.12 -3.70
C PRO A 92 8.43 -8.16 -2.51
N SER A 93 7.30 -7.47 -2.33
CA SER A 93 7.11 -6.56 -1.19
C SER A 93 6.97 -7.36 0.10
N LYS A 94 7.96 -7.25 1.00
CA LYS A 94 7.91 -7.87 2.33
C LYS A 94 6.71 -7.39 3.16
N THR A 95 6.30 -6.12 3.02
CA THR A 95 5.11 -5.61 3.70
C THR A 95 3.86 -6.39 3.29
N VAL A 96 3.69 -6.64 1.98
CA VAL A 96 2.54 -7.40 1.47
C VAL A 96 2.62 -8.85 1.95
N ALA A 97 3.78 -9.50 1.80
CA ALA A 97 3.96 -10.90 2.22
C ALA A 97 3.64 -11.12 3.71
N ILE A 98 4.05 -10.21 4.60
CA ILE A 98 3.76 -10.30 6.04
C ILE A 98 2.28 -10.04 6.33
N THR A 99 1.66 -9.06 5.66
CA THR A 99 0.22 -8.81 5.79
C THR A 99 -0.59 -10.02 5.35
N ASP A 100 -0.20 -10.69 4.26
CA ASP A 100 -0.86 -11.90 3.75
C ASP A 100 -0.68 -13.08 4.72
N GLN A 101 0.54 -13.27 5.25
CA GLN A 101 0.81 -14.30 6.26
C GLN A 101 -0.01 -14.07 7.54
N ALA A 102 -0.07 -12.84 8.04
CA ALA A 102 -0.87 -12.50 9.21
C ALA A 102 -2.38 -12.72 8.97
N THR A 103 -2.85 -12.47 7.74
CA THR A 103 -4.24 -12.72 7.33
C THR A 103 -4.53 -14.21 7.27
N ALA A 104 -3.63 -15.02 6.71
CA ALA A 104 -3.76 -16.47 6.66
C ALA A 104 -3.79 -17.09 8.07
N LEU A 105 -2.96 -16.60 8.99
CA LEU A 105 -2.97 -17.01 10.39
C LEU A 105 -4.31 -16.68 11.08
N ALA A 106 -4.82 -15.46 10.87
CA ALA A 106 -6.13 -15.06 11.39
C ALA A 106 -7.27 -15.94 10.84
N GLN A 107 -7.24 -16.26 9.54
CA GLN A 107 -8.20 -17.17 8.91
C GLN A 107 -8.10 -18.61 9.43
N ALA A 108 -6.91 -19.04 9.85
CA ALA A 108 -6.68 -20.31 10.51
C ALA A 108 -7.08 -20.31 12.01
N GLY A 109 -7.66 -19.21 12.52
CA GLY A 109 -8.10 -19.10 13.91
C GLY A 109 -7.00 -18.69 14.90
N VAL A 110 -5.81 -18.32 14.42
CA VAL A 110 -4.73 -17.82 15.27
C VAL A 110 -4.89 -16.30 15.45
N PRO A 111 -5.08 -15.79 16.68
CA PRO A 111 -5.29 -14.36 16.92
C PRO A 111 -3.97 -13.59 16.76
N VAL A 112 -3.80 -12.92 15.61
CA VAL A 112 -2.63 -12.10 15.27
C VAL A 112 -2.96 -10.61 15.35
N ILE A 113 -2.14 -9.85 16.09
CA ILE A 113 -2.20 -8.38 16.08
C ILE A 113 -1.43 -7.88 14.86
N ARG A 114 -2.11 -7.13 13.98
CA ARG A 114 -1.58 -6.70 12.68
C ARG A 114 -1.13 -5.24 12.75
N LEU A 115 0.17 -5.01 12.91
CA LEU A 115 0.79 -3.67 12.88
C LEU A 115 1.71 -3.48 11.66
N ALA A 116 1.54 -4.34 10.65
CA ALA A 116 2.33 -4.32 9.42
C ALA A 116 1.80 -3.29 8.42
N ALA A 117 0.48 -3.24 8.17
CA ALA A 117 -0.11 -2.36 7.16
C ALA A 117 -0.24 -0.92 7.68
N GLY A 118 -0.05 0.04 6.78
CA GLY A 118 -0.22 1.46 7.04
C GLY A 118 -1.61 1.97 6.66
N GLU A 119 -2.62 1.42 7.32
CA GLU A 119 -4.04 1.72 7.07
C GLU A 119 -4.66 2.30 8.34
N PRO A 120 -5.22 3.53 8.30
CA PRO A 120 -6.01 4.09 9.39
C PRO A 120 -7.11 3.14 9.86
N ASP A 121 -7.30 3.02 11.17
CA ASP A 121 -8.40 2.28 11.81
C ASP A 121 -9.70 3.07 11.89
N PHE A 122 -9.72 4.29 11.35
CA PHE A 122 -10.90 5.12 11.20
C PHE A 122 -11.67 4.72 9.95
N ASP A 123 -13.00 4.83 10.01
CA ASP A 123 -13.82 4.79 8.81
C ASP A 123 -13.59 6.06 7.97
N THR A 124 -13.81 5.96 6.66
CA THR A 124 -13.90 7.14 5.79
C THR A 124 -14.97 8.11 6.35
N PRO A 125 -14.67 9.41 6.54
CA PRO A 125 -15.62 10.38 7.08
C PRO A 125 -16.98 10.35 6.36
N ALA A 126 -18.08 10.45 7.12
CA ALA A 126 -19.42 10.19 6.63
C ALA A 126 -19.80 10.99 5.37
N VAL A 127 -19.45 12.27 5.31
CA VAL A 127 -19.75 13.13 4.14
C VAL A 127 -19.03 12.68 2.86
N ILE A 128 -17.85 12.06 2.98
CA ILE A 128 -17.09 11.49 1.87
C ILE A 128 -17.74 10.18 1.42
N ALA A 129 -18.12 9.32 2.37
CA ALA A 129 -18.82 8.08 2.09
C ALA A 129 -20.17 8.35 1.39
N GLU A 130 -20.96 9.29 1.90
CA GLU A 130 -22.22 9.72 1.28
C GLU A 130 -22.03 10.28 -0.12
N ALA A 131 -20.96 11.04 -0.39
CA ALA A 131 -20.66 11.50 -1.73
C ALA A 131 -20.37 10.34 -2.71
N GLY A 132 -19.69 9.28 -2.24
CA GLY A 132 -19.52 8.06 -3.03
C GLY A 132 -20.84 7.30 -3.26
N ILE A 133 -21.67 7.18 -2.23
CA ILE A 133 -23.01 6.57 -2.33
C ILE A 133 -23.89 7.33 -3.33
N ASN A 134 -23.90 8.66 -3.26
CA ASN A 134 -24.68 9.50 -4.15
C ASN A 134 -24.17 9.42 -5.59
N ALA A 135 -22.85 9.35 -5.81
CA ALA A 135 -22.28 9.12 -7.13
C ALA A 135 -22.81 7.82 -7.77
N ILE A 136 -22.95 6.75 -6.98
CA ILE A 136 -23.55 5.48 -7.44
C ILE A 136 -25.03 5.69 -7.77
N ARG A 137 -25.81 6.30 -6.86
CA ARG A 137 -27.26 6.52 -7.01
C ARG A 137 -27.60 7.40 -8.22
N GLU A 138 -26.78 8.41 -8.48
CA GLU A 138 -26.95 9.37 -9.58
C GLU A 138 -26.35 8.86 -10.91
N GLY A 139 -25.78 7.66 -10.93
CA GLY A 139 -25.30 7.03 -12.15
C GLY A 139 -23.95 7.58 -12.66
N TYR A 140 -23.13 8.20 -11.81
CA TYR A 140 -21.73 8.57 -12.12
C TYR A 140 -20.84 7.33 -12.23
N THR A 141 -21.09 6.53 -13.26
CA THR A 141 -20.51 5.19 -13.46
C THR A 141 -19.97 5.01 -14.89
N ARG A 142 -19.80 6.11 -15.62
CA ARG A 142 -19.23 6.13 -16.97
C ARG A 142 -17.77 6.58 -16.94
N TYR A 143 -17.07 6.44 -18.05
CA TYR A 143 -15.69 6.90 -18.17
C TYR A 143 -15.58 8.38 -17.80
N THR A 144 -14.56 8.69 -17.01
CA THR A 144 -14.13 10.05 -16.72
C THR A 144 -12.98 10.43 -17.66
N PRO A 145 -12.65 11.72 -17.80
CA PRO A 145 -11.43 12.11 -18.51
C PRO A 145 -10.21 11.37 -17.94
N ASN A 146 -9.29 10.94 -18.79
CA ASN A 146 -8.11 10.18 -18.37
C ASN A 146 -7.30 10.86 -17.25
N ALA A 147 -7.22 12.20 -17.26
CA ALA A 147 -6.52 12.96 -16.24
C ALA A 147 -7.31 13.14 -14.91
N GLY A 148 -8.58 12.74 -14.88
CA GLY A 148 -9.54 13.04 -13.81
C GLY A 148 -10.54 14.13 -14.20
N THR A 149 -11.68 14.14 -13.51
CA THR A 149 -12.75 15.14 -13.72
C THR A 149 -12.20 16.55 -13.49
N LEU A 150 -12.75 17.52 -14.24
CA LEU A 150 -12.35 18.93 -14.09
C LEU A 150 -12.65 19.45 -12.68
N GLU A 151 -13.76 19.01 -12.09
CA GLU A 151 -14.18 19.30 -10.72
C GLU A 151 -13.09 18.94 -9.71
N LEU A 152 -12.63 17.68 -9.72
CA LEU A 152 -11.60 17.22 -8.79
C LEU A 152 -10.25 17.91 -9.05
N ARG A 153 -9.83 18.07 -10.30
CA ARG A 153 -8.56 18.75 -10.61
C ARG A 153 -8.56 20.21 -10.16
N LYS A 154 -9.70 20.91 -10.26
CA LYS A 154 -9.86 22.27 -9.72
C LYS A 154 -9.78 22.29 -8.18
N ALA A 155 -10.44 21.34 -7.51
CA ALA A 155 -10.38 21.22 -6.06
C ALA A 155 -8.93 20.95 -5.58
N ILE A 156 -8.19 20.08 -6.29
CA ILE A 156 -6.77 19.82 -6.02
C ILE A 156 -5.92 21.09 -6.21
N CYS A 157 -6.15 21.87 -7.29
CA CYS A 157 -5.44 23.13 -7.48
C CYS A 157 -5.72 24.13 -6.34
N HIS A 158 -6.97 24.19 -5.86
CA HIS A 158 -7.35 25.05 -4.74
C HIS A 158 -6.63 24.63 -3.45
N LYS A 159 -6.69 23.33 -3.11
CA LYS A 159 -5.96 22.74 -1.98
C LYS A 159 -4.48 23.09 -2.04
N LEU A 160 -3.81 22.82 -3.17
CA LEU A 160 -2.38 23.06 -3.33
C LEU A 160 -2.01 24.54 -3.15
N LYS A 161 -2.89 25.45 -3.58
CA LYS A 161 -2.68 26.88 -3.39
C LYS A 161 -2.87 27.30 -1.93
N GLU A 162 -3.95 26.85 -1.30
CA GLU A 162 -4.34 27.26 0.05
C GLU A 162 -3.39 26.68 1.12
N GLU A 163 -3.04 25.40 1.00
CA GLU A 163 -2.31 24.66 2.03
C GLU A 163 -0.80 24.61 1.78
N ASN A 164 -0.38 24.62 0.52
CA ASN A 164 1.03 24.42 0.14
C ASN A 164 1.65 25.66 -0.52
N GLY A 165 0.87 26.71 -0.79
CA GLY A 165 1.34 27.90 -1.50
C GLY A 165 1.70 27.66 -2.96
N LEU A 166 1.23 26.56 -3.56
CA LEU A 166 1.58 26.13 -4.91
C LEU A 166 0.49 26.51 -5.92
N THR A 167 0.88 27.21 -6.98
CA THR A 167 -0.04 27.52 -8.08
C THR A 167 0.14 26.52 -9.22
N TYR A 168 -0.94 25.82 -9.54
CA TYR A 168 -1.04 24.92 -10.69
C TYR A 168 -2.34 25.19 -11.45
N THR A 169 -2.34 24.91 -12.75
CA THR A 169 -3.57 24.83 -13.55
C THR A 169 -4.09 23.38 -13.61
N PRO A 170 -5.39 23.15 -13.89
CA PRO A 170 -5.93 21.78 -13.89
C PRO A 170 -5.22 20.81 -14.86
N ASP A 171 -4.64 21.26 -15.97
CA ASP A 171 -3.86 20.44 -16.91
C ASP A 171 -2.44 20.10 -16.42
N GLN A 172 -2.06 20.62 -15.25
CA GLN A 172 -0.88 20.23 -14.49
C GLN A 172 -1.20 19.23 -13.36
N ILE A 173 -2.43 18.71 -13.32
CA ILE A 173 -2.88 17.71 -12.35
C ILE A 173 -3.27 16.43 -13.10
N LEU A 174 -2.76 15.29 -12.64
CA LEU A 174 -3.15 13.96 -13.07
C LEU A 174 -3.67 13.16 -11.88
N VAL A 175 -4.94 12.72 -11.93
CA VAL A 175 -5.57 11.87 -10.92
C VAL A 175 -5.41 10.40 -11.32
N SER A 176 -5.00 9.55 -10.37
CA SER A 176 -4.68 8.14 -10.57
C SER A 176 -5.26 7.25 -9.46
N ASN A 177 -5.16 5.93 -9.63
CA ASN A 177 -5.65 4.88 -8.72
C ASN A 177 -4.76 4.76 -7.45
N GLY A 178 -4.67 5.85 -6.70
CA GLY A 178 -3.82 6.02 -5.52
C GLY A 178 -2.41 6.53 -5.85
N ALA A 179 -1.75 7.11 -4.85
CA ALA A 179 -0.41 7.71 -4.98
C ALA A 179 0.66 6.74 -5.51
N LYS A 180 0.55 5.43 -5.21
CA LYS A 180 1.43 4.39 -5.77
C LYS A 180 1.47 4.42 -7.31
N GLN A 181 0.31 4.61 -7.97
CA GLN A 181 0.27 4.72 -9.43
C GLN A 181 0.92 6.02 -9.90
N CYS A 182 0.67 7.14 -9.20
CA CYS A 182 1.30 8.43 -9.50
C CYS A 182 2.83 8.33 -9.51
N ILE A 183 3.41 7.71 -8.47
CA ILE A 183 4.87 7.56 -8.31
C ILE A 183 5.43 6.70 -9.42
N LEU A 184 4.83 5.53 -9.69
CA LEU A 184 5.30 4.63 -10.74
C LEU A 184 5.27 5.32 -12.11
N GLN A 185 4.19 6.02 -12.44
CA GLN A 185 4.08 6.74 -13.72
C GLN A 185 5.09 7.88 -13.82
N ALA A 186 5.32 8.62 -12.75
CA ALA A 186 6.35 9.66 -12.69
C ALA A 186 7.74 9.06 -12.95
N VAL A 187 8.10 7.98 -12.26
CA VAL A 187 9.39 7.29 -12.44
C VAL A 187 9.55 6.80 -13.89
N LEU A 188 8.53 6.11 -14.44
CA LEU A 188 8.54 5.63 -15.83
C LEU A 188 8.59 6.76 -16.87
N ALA A 189 7.97 7.91 -16.59
CA ALA A 189 7.93 9.03 -17.51
C ALA A 189 9.26 9.79 -17.57
N VAL A 190 10.01 9.83 -16.47
CA VAL A 190 11.21 10.67 -16.38
C VAL A 190 12.53 9.92 -16.41
N CYS A 191 12.55 8.63 -16.04
CA CYS A 191 13.78 7.84 -16.03
C CYS A 191 13.95 7.05 -17.33
N SER A 192 15.14 7.13 -17.91
CA SER A 192 15.59 6.29 -19.02
C SER A 192 16.42 5.10 -18.50
N PRO A 193 16.63 4.05 -19.31
CA PRO A 193 17.52 2.96 -18.94
C PRO A 193 18.91 3.46 -18.52
N GLY A 194 19.36 3.05 -17.34
CA GLY A 194 20.64 3.45 -16.76
C GLY A 194 20.67 4.80 -16.05
N ASP A 195 19.57 5.58 -16.05
CA ASP A 195 19.46 6.74 -15.17
C ASP A 195 19.49 6.29 -13.69
N GLU A 196 19.96 7.17 -12.81
CA GLU A 196 20.03 6.91 -11.37
C GLU A 196 18.88 7.60 -10.63
N VAL A 197 18.22 6.82 -9.76
CA VAL A 197 17.18 7.30 -8.84
C VAL A 197 17.74 7.29 -7.42
N ILE A 198 17.92 8.47 -6.85
CA ILE A 198 18.50 8.69 -5.53
C ILE A 198 17.41 8.56 -4.47
N ILE A 199 17.63 7.68 -3.51
CA ILE A 199 16.62 7.27 -2.52
C ILE A 199 17.24 7.27 -1.12
N PRO A 200 16.90 8.24 -0.24
CA PRO A 200 17.31 8.19 1.16
C PRO A 200 16.74 6.96 1.86
N ALA A 201 17.58 6.17 2.54
CA ALA A 201 17.17 5.08 3.41
C ALA A 201 17.13 5.55 4.87
N PRO A 202 16.13 5.14 5.67
CA PRO A 202 15.10 4.16 5.36
C PRO A 202 14.02 4.70 4.40
N PHE A 203 13.68 3.91 3.37
CA PHE A 203 12.77 4.30 2.29
C PHE A 203 11.47 3.51 2.31
N TRP A 204 10.41 4.02 1.68
CA TRP A 204 9.23 3.18 1.41
C TRP A 204 9.59 2.08 0.41
N VAL A 205 9.26 0.83 0.78
CA VAL A 205 9.67 -0.43 0.12
C VAL A 205 9.53 -0.45 -1.42
N SER A 206 8.60 0.33 -1.98
CA SER A 206 8.35 0.30 -3.43
C SER A 206 9.27 1.21 -4.25
N TYR A 207 9.89 2.24 -3.67
CA TYR A 207 10.72 3.19 -4.44
C TYR A 207 11.86 2.53 -5.24
N PRO A 208 12.73 1.69 -4.65
CA PRO A 208 13.80 1.06 -5.42
C PRO A 208 13.28 0.09 -6.47
N GLU A 209 12.16 -0.59 -6.20
CA GLU A 209 11.55 -1.52 -7.16
C GLU A 209 10.93 -0.77 -8.34
N MET A 210 10.32 0.40 -8.11
CA MET A 210 9.80 1.27 -9.19
C MET A 210 10.93 1.80 -10.07
N ALA A 211 12.10 2.11 -9.50
CA ALA A 211 13.27 2.48 -10.28
C ALA A 211 13.72 1.31 -11.19
N ARG A 212 13.82 0.08 -10.65
CA ARG A 212 14.15 -1.11 -11.46
C ARG A 212 13.11 -1.40 -12.54
N LEU A 213 11.83 -1.20 -12.24
CA LEU A 213 10.75 -1.30 -13.23
C LEU A 213 10.86 -0.25 -14.35
N ALA A 214 11.68 0.79 -14.21
CA ALA A 214 11.98 1.77 -15.26
C ALA A 214 13.35 1.55 -15.93
N ASP A 215 14.00 0.41 -15.68
CA ASP A 215 15.40 0.13 -16.05
C ASP A 215 16.40 1.15 -15.48
N ALA A 216 16.00 1.86 -14.42
CA ALA A 216 16.82 2.81 -13.70
C ALA A 216 17.54 2.13 -12.53
N THR A 217 18.64 2.73 -12.08
CA THR A 217 19.47 2.22 -10.98
C THR A 217 19.11 2.93 -9.69
N PRO A 218 18.56 2.24 -8.66
CA PRO A 218 18.37 2.85 -7.35
C PRO A 218 19.72 3.09 -6.66
N VAL A 219 20.00 4.35 -6.33
CA VAL A 219 21.16 4.79 -5.55
C VAL A 219 20.68 5.11 -4.14
N VAL A 220 20.88 4.17 -3.22
CA VAL A 220 20.40 4.29 -1.84
C VAL A 220 21.39 5.12 -1.00
N LEU A 221 20.88 6.11 -0.28
CA LEU A 221 21.66 6.96 0.63
C LEU A 221 21.27 6.67 2.10
N PRO A 222 22.06 5.89 2.85
CA PRO A 222 21.77 5.60 4.25
C PRO A 222 21.78 6.88 5.10
N THR A 223 20.76 7.03 5.94
CA THR A 223 20.69 8.06 6.98
C THR A 223 20.90 7.42 8.36
N GLN A 224 20.97 8.23 9.41
CA GLN A 224 21.25 7.75 10.76
C GLN A 224 20.10 8.10 11.71
N ILE A 225 19.80 7.19 12.64
CA ILE A 225 18.79 7.42 13.68
C ILE A 225 19.11 8.64 14.56
N SER A 226 20.41 8.92 14.80
CA SER A 226 20.87 10.09 15.55
C SER A 226 20.52 11.42 14.88
N GLU A 227 20.36 11.41 13.56
CA GLU A 227 19.94 12.56 12.75
C GLU A 227 18.46 12.48 12.38
N ASN A 228 17.66 11.72 13.16
CA ASN A 228 16.26 11.43 12.90
C ASN A 228 16.00 10.90 11.48
N PHE A 229 16.92 10.11 10.93
CA PHE A 229 16.85 9.56 9.58
C PHE A 229 16.67 10.60 8.45
N LEU A 230 17.16 11.82 8.66
CA LEU A 230 17.14 12.87 7.63
C LEU A 230 18.36 12.75 6.71
N LEU A 231 18.17 13.08 5.43
CA LEU A 231 19.24 13.08 4.44
C LEU A 231 20.30 14.15 4.76
N ASP A 232 21.56 13.74 4.88
CA ASP A 232 22.69 14.67 4.91
C ASP A 232 22.93 15.28 3.51
N PRO A 233 22.84 16.61 3.34
CA PRO A 233 23.11 17.27 2.06
C PRO A 233 24.52 16.98 1.52
N LYS A 234 25.52 16.75 2.39
CA LYS A 234 26.88 16.40 1.95
C LYS A 234 26.91 15.01 1.33
N LEU A 235 26.20 14.05 1.92
CA LEU A 235 26.06 12.71 1.35
C LEU A 235 25.39 12.77 -0.01
N LEU A 236 24.30 13.53 -0.14
CA LEU A 236 23.64 13.77 -1.43
C LEU A 236 24.63 14.29 -2.46
N ALA A 237 25.31 15.41 -2.17
CA ALA A 237 26.26 16.03 -3.10
C ALA A 237 27.38 15.06 -3.52
N SER A 238 27.89 14.22 -2.60
CA SER A 238 28.95 13.25 -2.89
C SER A 238 28.52 12.07 -3.78
N LYS A 239 27.22 11.87 -3.95
CA LYS A 239 26.65 10.70 -4.66
C LYS A 239 26.03 11.07 -6.00
N LEU A 240 25.97 12.36 -6.32
CA LEU A 240 25.51 12.81 -7.62
C LEU A 240 26.51 12.45 -8.71
N THR A 241 25.96 11.98 -9.83
CA THR A 241 26.69 11.67 -11.05
C THR A 241 25.99 12.33 -12.23
N GLU A 242 26.60 12.27 -13.42
CA GLU A 242 25.93 12.71 -14.66
C GLU A 242 24.65 11.91 -14.96
N LYS A 243 24.50 10.69 -14.41
CA LYS A 243 23.32 9.82 -14.57
C LYS A 243 22.21 10.10 -13.56
N SER A 244 22.49 10.87 -12.51
CA SER A 244 21.51 11.25 -11.50
C SER A 244 20.33 11.99 -12.14
N ARG A 245 19.15 11.37 -12.09
CA ARG A 245 17.95 11.83 -12.79
C ARG A 245 16.83 12.25 -11.85
N LEU A 246 16.62 11.49 -10.79
CA LEU A 246 15.49 11.69 -9.89
C LEU A 246 15.93 11.51 -8.44
N LEU A 247 15.64 12.47 -7.59
CA LEU A 247 15.69 12.35 -6.14
C LEU A 247 14.27 12.11 -5.62
N ILE A 248 14.07 11.08 -4.80
CA ILE A 248 12.80 10.85 -4.11
C ILE A 248 12.89 11.37 -2.68
N LEU A 249 12.00 12.29 -2.30
CA LEU A 249 11.83 12.76 -0.94
C LEU A 249 10.43 12.38 -0.44
N CYS A 250 10.34 11.81 0.75
CA CYS A 250 9.08 11.44 1.41
C CYS A 250 9.02 12.14 2.77
N SER A 251 8.08 13.07 2.93
CA SER A 251 7.97 13.88 4.14
C SER A 251 6.52 14.27 4.39
N PRO A 252 5.91 13.89 5.54
CA PRO A 252 6.44 12.97 6.55
C PRO A 252 6.76 11.57 6.01
N SER A 253 7.83 10.95 6.52
CA SER A 253 8.39 9.72 5.96
C SER A 253 7.67 8.44 6.38
N ASN A 254 7.54 7.50 5.44
CA ASN A 254 7.38 6.07 5.70
C ASN A 254 8.70 5.38 5.36
N PRO A 255 9.41 4.75 6.32
CA PRO A 255 8.88 4.20 7.57
C PRO A 255 9.14 5.00 8.85
N THR A 256 9.88 6.11 8.78
CA THR A 256 10.50 6.70 9.98
C THR A 256 9.62 7.69 10.74
N GLY A 257 8.61 8.26 10.08
CA GLY A 257 7.82 9.37 10.59
C GLY A 257 8.59 10.69 10.69
N SER A 258 9.79 10.77 10.11
CA SER A 258 10.60 11.99 10.08
C SER A 258 9.95 13.04 9.19
N VAL A 259 10.05 14.30 9.60
CA VAL A 259 9.61 15.47 8.83
C VAL A 259 10.83 16.30 8.50
N TYR A 260 11.03 16.62 7.22
CA TYR A 260 12.14 17.46 6.80
C TYR A 260 11.88 18.92 7.20
N PRO A 261 12.77 19.53 8.02
CA PRO A 261 12.67 20.96 8.31
C PRO A 261 12.92 21.77 7.04
N ARG A 262 12.21 22.90 6.90
CA ARG A 262 12.36 23.81 5.75
C ARG A 262 13.83 24.13 5.42
N LYS A 263 14.63 24.47 6.44
CA LYS A 263 16.04 24.80 6.27
C LYS A 263 16.84 23.67 5.58
N LEU A 264 16.59 22.43 5.97
CA LEU A 264 17.25 21.28 5.36
C LEU A 264 16.79 21.07 3.91
N LEU A 265 15.49 21.28 3.63
CA LEU A 265 15.00 21.21 2.25
C LEU A 265 15.58 22.32 1.37
N GLU A 266 15.80 23.52 1.92
CA GLU A 266 16.49 24.62 1.22
C GLU A 266 17.94 24.24 0.87
N GLU A 267 18.68 23.62 1.79
CA GLU A 267 20.04 23.11 1.52
C GLU A 267 20.05 22.02 0.43
N ILE A 268 19.04 21.13 0.43
CA ILE A 268 18.87 20.12 -0.62
C ILE A 268 18.49 20.77 -1.95
N ALA A 269 17.60 21.76 -1.95
CA ALA A 269 17.20 22.51 -3.14
C ALA A 269 18.39 23.22 -3.80
N ASP A 270 19.30 23.80 -3.02
CA ASP A 270 20.53 24.42 -3.52
C ASP A 270 21.47 23.41 -4.22
N ILE A 271 21.50 22.17 -3.75
CA ILE A 271 22.22 21.08 -4.44
C ILE A 271 21.50 20.72 -5.75
N VAL A 272 20.18 20.53 -5.70
CA VAL A 272 19.37 20.15 -6.87
C VAL A 272 19.45 21.22 -7.96
N ALA A 273 19.39 22.51 -7.61
CA ALA A 273 19.44 23.62 -8.54
C ALA A 273 20.71 23.63 -9.41
N ARG A 274 21.84 23.18 -8.85
CA ARG A 274 23.14 23.07 -9.55
C ARG A 274 23.22 21.93 -10.56
N HIS A 275 22.22 21.03 -10.59
CA HIS A 275 22.19 19.86 -11.46
C HIS A 275 20.97 19.93 -12.39
N PRO A 276 21.12 20.44 -13.63
CA PRO A 276 19.98 20.74 -14.50
C PRO A 276 19.17 19.50 -14.92
N ARG A 277 19.76 18.29 -14.88
CA ARG A 277 19.05 17.03 -15.17
C ARG A 277 18.24 16.50 -13.99
N LEU A 278 18.57 16.92 -12.76
CA LEU A 278 18.04 16.33 -11.53
C LEU A 278 16.64 16.88 -11.24
N LEU A 279 15.67 15.98 -11.24
CA LEU A 279 14.30 16.22 -10.81
C LEU A 279 14.10 15.76 -9.37
N VAL A 280 13.01 16.21 -8.76
CA VAL A 280 12.57 15.73 -7.44
C VAL A 280 11.17 15.16 -7.53
N LEU A 281 10.98 13.95 -7.01
CA LEU A 281 9.65 13.43 -6.69
C LEU A 281 9.42 13.64 -5.19
N SER A 282 8.44 14.48 -4.87
CA SER A 282 8.06 14.80 -3.49
C SER A 282 6.80 14.01 -3.16
N ASP A 283 6.94 12.91 -2.40
CA ASP A 283 5.80 12.16 -1.87
C ASP A 283 5.35 12.78 -0.54
N GLU A 284 4.22 13.47 -0.61
CA GLU A 284 3.64 14.28 0.47
C GLU A 284 2.35 13.66 1.01
N ILE A 285 2.12 12.35 0.77
CA ILE A 285 0.87 11.65 1.14
C ILE A 285 0.52 11.69 2.63
N TYR A 286 1.49 11.98 3.50
CA TYR A 286 1.32 12.08 4.96
C TYR A 286 1.20 13.52 5.47
N GLU A 287 1.12 14.55 4.61
CA GLU A 287 1.28 15.97 5.01
C GLU A 287 0.42 16.40 6.20
N HIS A 288 -0.80 15.86 6.32
CA HIS A 288 -1.75 16.23 7.36
C HIS A 288 -1.58 15.40 8.64
N ILE A 289 -0.89 14.26 8.58
CA ILE A 289 -0.57 13.46 9.77
C ILE A 289 0.79 13.95 10.25
N ILE A 290 0.76 15.10 10.92
CA ILE A 290 1.94 15.80 11.41
C ILE A 290 1.69 16.28 12.84
N TYR A 291 2.72 16.19 13.69
CA TYR A 291 2.63 16.50 15.10
C TYR A 291 3.38 17.80 15.41
N ALA A 292 2.67 18.76 16.00
CA ALA A 292 3.28 20.02 16.41
C ALA A 292 4.47 19.79 17.35
N PRO A 293 5.56 20.60 17.23
CA PRO A 293 5.67 21.83 16.45
C PRO A 293 6.15 21.63 15.00
N ALA A 294 6.25 20.39 14.51
CA ALA A 294 6.67 20.15 13.13
C ALA A 294 5.64 20.71 12.14
N THR A 295 6.14 21.21 11.01
CA THR A 295 5.32 21.75 9.92
C THR A 295 5.74 21.12 8.59
N HIS A 296 4.77 20.96 7.69
CA HIS A 296 5.03 20.45 6.35
C HIS A 296 5.56 21.59 5.45
N THR A 297 6.49 21.27 4.58
CA THR A 297 6.95 22.19 3.52
C THR A 297 7.01 21.40 2.22
N SER A 298 6.12 21.74 1.29
CA SER A 298 6.15 21.13 -0.04
C SER A 298 7.40 21.55 -0.78
N PHE A 299 8.15 20.60 -1.33
CA PHE A 299 9.44 20.88 -1.93
C PHE A 299 9.34 21.83 -3.15
N ALA A 300 8.25 21.74 -3.90
CA ALA A 300 7.97 22.62 -5.04
C ALA A 300 7.76 24.10 -4.66
N SER A 301 7.59 24.42 -3.36
CA SER A 301 7.41 25.81 -2.88
C SER A 301 8.75 26.54 -2.71
N LEU A 302 9.86 25.80 -2.75
CA LEU A 302 11.20 26.36 -2.59
C LEU A 302 11.66 27.06 -3.88
N PRO A 303 12.51 28.09 -3.78
CA PRO A 303 13.02 28.81 -4.94
C PRO A 303 13.65 27.88 -6.00
N GLY A 304 13.22 28.01 -7.26
CA GLY A 304 13.73 27.23 -8.40
C GLY A 304 13.35 25.74 -8.42
N MET A 305 12.47 25.30 -7.51
CA MET A 305 12.09 23.88 -7.42
C MET A 305 10.78 23.55 -8.14
N TRP A 306 9.92 24.53 -8.43
CA TRP A 306 8.62 24.28 -9.07
C TRP A 306 8.75 23.59 -10.43
N GLU A 307 9.68 24.05 -11.29
CA GLU A 307 9.87 23.53 -12.66
C GLU A 307 10.47 22.13 -12.74
N ARG A 308 10.93 21.58 -11.61
CA ARG A 308 11.65 20.30 -11.52
C ARG A 308 11.08 19.35 -10.47
N THR A 309 9.95 19.69 -9.86
CA THR A 309 9.32 18.87 -8.82
C THR A 309 8.03 18.21 -9.33
N LEU A 310 7.92 16.92 -9.07
CA LEU A 310 6.74 16.10 -9.25
C LEU A 310 6.14 15.85 -7.86
N THR A 311 5.16 16.66 -7.48
CA THR A 311 4.48 16.55 -6.18
C THR A 311 3.42 15.45 -6.26
N VAL A 312 3.59 14.39 -5.49
CA VAL A 312 2.61 13.31 -5.34
C VAL A 312 1.93 13.42 -3.99
N ASN A 313 0.60 13.28 -4.00
CA ASN A 313 -0.20 13.24 -2.80
C ASN A 313 -1.52 12.47 -3.08
N GLY A 314 -2.46 12.42 -2.15
CA GLY A 314 -3.69 11.66 -2.28
C GLY A 314 -4.52 11.62 -1.01
N PHE A 315 -5.46 10.67 -0.99
CA PHE A 315 -6.55 10.70 -0.03
C PHE A 315 -6.47 9.58 1.02
N SER A 316 -5.61 8.59 0.78
CA SER A 316 -5.62 7.34 1.54
C SER A 316 -5.35 7.54 3.04
N GLN A 317 -4.44 8.46 3.38
CA GLN A 317 -3.95 8.59 4.75
C GLN A 317 -4.70 9.67 5.53
N ALA A 318 -4.80 10.88 4.98
CA ALA A 318 -5.48 11.98 5.65
C ALA A 318 -6.98 11.72 5.87
N PHE A 319 -7.65 11.02 4.95
CA PHE A 319 -9.11 10.86 4.98
C PHE A 319 -9.58 9.41 5.20
N ALA A 320 -8.67 8.51 5.62
CA ALA A 320 -8.96 7.08 5.76
C ALA A 320 -9.61 6.46 4.49
N MET A 321 -9.07 6.79 3.32
CA MET A 321 -9.59 6.36 2.00
C MET A 321 -8.70 5.33 1.30
N THR A 322 -8.00 4.47 2.04
CA THR A 322 -7.07 3.45 1.52
C THR A 322 -7.69 2.59 0.40
N GLY A 323 -8.90 2.07 0.64
CA GLY A 323 -9.64 1.20 -0.28
C GLY A 323 -10.26 1.92 -1.49
N TRP A 324 -10.39 3.25 -1.47
CA TRP A 324 -10.98 4.02 -2.57
C TRP A 324 -10.01 4.20 -3.75
N ARG A 325 -8.72 4.01 -3.50
CA ARG A 325 -7.65 4.10 -4.51
C ARG A 325 -7.65 5.45 -5.23
N LEU A 326 -7.46 6.56 -4.51
CA LEU A 326 -7.40 7.89 -5.10
C LEU A 326 -6.13 8.65 -4.71
N GLY A 327 -5.40 9.12 -5.71
CA GLY A 327 -4.21 9.95 -5.55
C GLY A 327 -4.01 10.86 -6.75
N TYR A 328 -3.07 11.79 -6.66
CA TYR A 328 -2.77 12.73 -7.74
C TYR A 328 -1.28 13.05 -7.84
N LEU A 329 -0.89 13.47 -9.03
CA LEU A 329 0.41 14.04 -9.36
C LEU A 329 0.18 15.48 -9.83
N ALA A 330 0.96 16.42 -9.28
CA ALA A 330 1.06 17.80 -9.72
C ALA A 330 2.49 18.12 -10.16
N GLY A 331 2.66 18.90 -11.23
CA GLY A 331 4.00 19.29 -11.67
C GLY A 331 4.03 20.02 -13.02
N PRO A 332 5.22 20.16 -13.62
CA PRO A 332 5.36 20.78 -14.94
C PRO A 332 4.51 20.06 -15.99
N LYS A 333 3.77 20.86 -16.79
CA LYS A 333 2.77 20.37 -17.75
C LYS A 333 3.26 19.24 -18.65
N HIS A 334 4.50 19.31 -19.14
CA HIS A 334 5.04 18.32 -20.06
C HIS A 334 5.29 16.96 -19.38
N PHE A 335 5.73 16.92 -18.11
CA PHE A 335 5.85 15.68 -17.35
C PHE A 335 4.48 15.10 -17.01
N VAL A 336 3.53 15.94 -16.57
CA VAL A 336 2.16 15.51 -16.26
C VAL A 336 1.48 14.92 -17.50
N ALA A 337 1.65 15.55 -18.67
CA ALA A 337 1.15 15.03 -19.94
C ALA A 337 1.77 13.68 -20.32
N ALA A 338 3.08 13.48 -20.09
CA ALA A 338 3.74 12.21 -20.30
C ALA A 338 3.20 11.10 -19.37
N CYS A 339 3.02 11.40 -18.09
CA CYS A 339 2.37 10.48 -17.14
C CYS A 339 0.94 10.15 -17.57
N GLY A 340 0.18 11.15 -18.06
CA GLY A 340 -1.18 10.96 -18.59
C GLY A 340 -1.20 10.04 -19.82
N LYS A 341 -0.21 10.16 -20.71
CA LYS A 341 -0.04 9.27 -21.87
C LYS A 341 0.19 7.83 -21.39
N ILE A 342 1.06 7.62 -20.41
CA ILE A 342 1.27 6.30 -19.78
C ILE A 342 -0.07 5.80 -19.21
N GLN A 343 -0.75 6.57 -18.35
CA GLN A 343 -2.01 6.18 -17.72
C GLN A 343 -3.08 5.71 -18.72
N SER A 344 -3.15 6.37 -19.89
CA SER A 344 -4.12 6.00 -20.94
C SER A 344 -3.95 4.58 -21.48
N GLN A 345 -2.74 4.00 -21.36
CA GLN A 345 -2.42 2.65 -21.81
C GLN A 345 -2.46 1.62 -20.67
N PHE A 346 -2.54 2.05 -19.41
CA PHE A 346 -2.52 1.16 -18.25
C PHE A 346 -3.90 0.96 -17.64
N THR A 347 -4.63 2.04 -17.35
CA THR A 347 -5.86 1.96 -16.54
C THR A 347 -7.01 2.80 -17.05
N SER A 348 -6.77 3.77 -17.95
CA SER A 348 -7.64 4.95 -18.08
C SER A 348 -7.69 5.77 -16.77
N GLY A 349 -8.67 6.67 -16.63
CA GLY A 349 -8.86 7.48 -15.43
C GLY A 349 -9.30 6.67 -14.20
N ALA A 350 -9.06 7.20 -13.00
CA ALA A 350 -9.48 6.58 -11.74
C ALA A 350 -11.01 6.43 -11.64
N SER A 351 -11.47 5.59 -10.71
CA SER A 351 -12.90 5.37 -10.44
C SER A 351 -13.69 6.68 -10.32
N SER A 352 -14.79 6.80 -11.08
CA SER A 352 -15.68 7.97 -11.06
C SER A 352 -16.27 8.22 -9.66
N ILE A 353 -16.59 7.14 -8.95
CA ILE A 353 -17.15 7.16 -7.60
C ILE A 353 -16.11 7.72 -6.61
N SER A 354 -14.88 7.20 -6.68
CA SER A 354 -13.78 7.69 -5.84
C SER A 354 -13.49 9.16 -6.12
N GLN A 355 -13.53 9.60 -7.38
CA GLN A 355 -13.30 11.00 -7.71
C GLN A 355 -14.36 11.94 -7.09
N LYS A 356 -15.65 11.55 -7.06
CA LYS A 356 -16.69 12.30 -6.35
C LYS A 356 -16.45 12.35 -4.84
N ALA A 357 -16.07 11.23 -4.24
CA ALA A 357 -15.68 11.17 -2.83
C ALA A 357 -14.46 12.08 -2.53
N GLY A 358 -13.47 12.12 -3.44
CA GLY A 358 -12.30 13.00 -3.33
C GLY A 358 -12.65 14.50 -3.37
N VAL A 359 -13.65 14.90 -4.16
CA VAL A 359 -14.16 16.28 -4.15
C VAL A 359 -14.75 16.61 -2.79
N ALA A 360 -15.57 15.71 -2.22
CA ALA A 360 -16.14 15.89 -0.88
C ALA A 360 -15.05 15.94 0.21
N ALA A 361 -13.99 15.14 0.07
CA ALA A 361 -12.87 15.15 0.99
C ALA A 361 -12.15 16.51 1.02
N LEU A 362 -11.85 17.09 -0.15
CA LEU A 362 -11.28 18.44 -0.23
C LEU A 362 -12.30 19.53 0.17
N GLY A 363 -13.59 19.21 0.12
CA GLY A 363 -14.67 20.08 0.60
C GLY A 363 -14.81 20.14 2.12
N LEU A 364 -14.06 19.33 2.88
CA LEU A 364 -14.00 19.42 4.34
C LEU A 364 -13.32 20.69 4.86
N GLY A 365 -12.65 21.45 3.97
CA GLY A 365 -11.95 22.68 4.28
C GLY A 365 -10.45 22.48 4.54
N TYR A 366 -9.77 23.56 4.95
CA TYR A 366 -8.33 23.59 5.18
C TYR A 366 -7.85 22.40 6.03
N ALA A 367 -6.88 21.67 5.51
CA ALA A 367 -6.28 20.48 6.11
C ALA A 367 -7.30 19.39 6.53
N GLY A 368 -8.46 19.35 5.87
CA GLY A 368 -9.55 18.41 6.14
C GLY A 368 -10.36 18.69 7.42
N GLY A 369 -10.18 19.86 8.02
CA GLY A 369 -10.98 20.35 9.14
C GLY A 369 -10.95 19.46 10.39
N GLU A 370 -12.06 19.43 11.13
CA GLU A 370 -12.19 18.71 12.39
C GLU A 370 -12.06 17.19 12.23
N ALA A 371 -12.50 16.64 11.09
CA ALA A 371 -12.41 15.20 10.83
C ALA A 371 -10.96 14.71 10.83
N VAL A 372 -10.08 15.45 10.14
CA VAL A 372 -8.65 15.11 10.08
C VAL A 372 -7.95 15.45 11.39
N SER A 373 -8.23 16.61 12.01
CA SER A 373 -7.58 16.97 13.29
C SER A 373 -7.91 15.99 14.42
N THR A 374 -9.12 15.41 14.42
CA THR A 374 -9.52 14.34 15.35
C THR A 374 -8.67 13.08 15.16
N MET A 375 -8.46 12.66 13.91
CA MET A 375 -7.58 11.53 13.60
C MET A 375 -6.13 11.79 14.01
N VAL A 376 -5.60 12.99 13.71
CA VAL A 376 -4.23 13.39 14.06
C VAL A 376 -4.02 13.37 15.58
N LYS A 377 -4.97 13.90 16.35
CA LYS A 377 -4.92 13.88 17.83
C LYS A 377 -4.86 12.45 18.37
N ALA A 378 -5.68 11.56 17.82
CA ALA A 378 -5.67 10.15 18.21
C ALA A 378 -4.36 9.45 17.82
N PHE A 379 -3.81 9.72 16.62
CA PHE A 379 -2.51 9.19 16.23
C PHE A 379 -1.38 9.71 17.13
N GLN A 380 -1.44 10.98 17.57
CA GLN A 380 -0.47 11.54 18.50
C GLN A 380 -0.51 10.84 19.86
N GLU A 381 -1.70 10.60 20.42
CA GLU A 381 -1.86 9.85 21.68
C GLU A 381 -1.25 8.44 21.58
N ARG A 382 -1.51 7.75 20.46
CA ARG A 382 -0.99 6.40 20.18
C ARG A 382 0.53 6.40 20.01
N ARG A 383 1.08 7.40 19.31
CA ARG A 383 2.52 7.62 19.19
C ARG A 383 3.14 7.79 20.57
N ASP A 384 2.59 8.70 21.38
CA ASP A 384 3.14 9.05 22.69
C ASP A 384 3.13 7.83 23.64
N PHE A 385 2.05 7.05 23.61
CA PHE A 385 1.96 5.79 24.34
C PHE A 385 3.07 4.81 23.94
N LEU A 386 3.25 4.56 22.64
CA LEU A 386 4.25 3.60 22.17
C LEU A 386 5.68 4.11 22.40
N VAL A 387 5.97 5.38 22.12
CA VAL A 387 7.28 5.99 22.36
C VAL A 387 7.65 5.86 23.83
N LYS A 388 6.74 6.18 24.75
CA LYS A 388 6.95 5.98 26.19
C LYS A 388 7.22 4.51 26.51
N SER A 389 6.40 3.61 25.98
CA SER A 389 6.47 2.18 26.29
C SER A 389 7.75 1.51 25.77
N PHE A 390 8.24 1.89 24.59
CA PHE A 390 9.48 1.36 24.03
C PHE A 390 10.73 2.00 24.64
N LYS A 391 10.67 3.25 25.13
CA LYS A 391 11.78 3.86 25.90
C LYS A 391 12.08 3.11 27.21
N GLU A 392 11.12 2.35 27.74
CA GLU A 392 11.30 1.49 28.91
C GLU A 392 12.00 0.16 28.58
N LEU A 393 12.13 -0.21 27.30
CA LEU A 393 12.84 -1.42 26.88
C LEU A 393 14.33 -1.15 26.71
N GLU A 394 15.15 -1.85 27.48
CA GLU A 394 16.60 -1.68 27.48
C GLU A 394 17.22 -2.01 26.11
N GLY A 395 17.99 -1.09 25.55
CA GLY A 395 18.71 -1.30 24.29
C GLY A 395 17.92 -1.02 23.03
N VAL A 396 16.64 -0.65 23.13
CA VAL A 396 15.85 -0.13 21.99
C VAL A 396 16.17 1.36 21.79
N LYS A 397 16.52 1.77 20.56
CA LYS A 397 16.68 3.20 20.23
C LYS A 397 15.52 3.69 19.38
N ILE A 398 15.14 4.95 19.59
CA ILE A 398 13.95 5.56 18.97
C ILE A 398 14.31 6.96 18.47
N SER A 399 14.00 7.22 17.21
CA SER A 399 13.76 8.57 16.69
C SER A 399 12.27 8.86 16.88
N GLU A 400 11.92 9.86 17.69
CA GLU A 400 10.50 10.21 17.92
C GLU A 400 9.90 10.78 16.63
N PRO A 401 8.85 10.17 16.06
CA PRO A 401 8.33 10.58 14.77
C PRO A 401 7.57 11.90 14.88
N GLN A 402 7.79 12.77 13.89
CA GLN A 402 7.19 14.09 13.78
C GLN A 402 5.94 14.08 12.89
N GLY A 403 5.68 12.99 12.17
CA GLY A 403 4.48 12.77 11.39
C GLY A 403 4.32 11.31 10.95
N ALA A 404 3.43 11.09 9.97
CA ALA A 404 2.92 9.77 9.59
C ALA A 404 2.39 8.98 10.81
N PHE A 405 2.21 7.67 10.69
CA PHE A 405 1.76 6.82 11.80
C PHE A 405 2.66 5.60 12.03
N TYR A 406 3.97 5.79 11.89
CA TYR A 406 4.95 4.72 12.03
C TYR A 406 5.99 5.02 13.11
N LEU A 407 6.43 3.97 13.80
CA LEU A 407 7.70 3.95 14.53
C LEU A 407 8.69 3.07 13.79
N PHE A 408 9.93 3.55 13.67
CA PHE A 408 11.05 2.80 13.14
C PHE A 408 12.09 2.64 14.24
N LEU A 409 12.04 1.49 14.90
CA LEU A 409 12.71 1.23 16.16
C LEU A 409 13.96 0.41 15.92
N ASP A 410 15.10 0.85 16.45
CA ASP A 410 16.37 0.13 16.39
C ASP A 410 16.38 -0.96 17.47
N PHE A 411 16.43 -2.22 17.04
CA PHE A 411 16.54 -3.41 17.88
C PHE A 411 17.89 -4.12 17.72
N SER A 412 18.87 -3.51 17.05
CA SER A 412 20.17 -4.12 16.73
C SER A 412 20.91 -4.66 17.95
N SER A 413 20.66 -4.08 19.14
CA SER A 413 21.26 -4.52 20.40
C SER A 413 20.83 -5.92 20.87
N TYR A 414 19.80 -6.51 20.24
CA TYR A 414 19.32 -7.87 20.48
C TYR A 414 19.82 -8.88 19.43
N TYR A 415 20.49 -8.43 18.36
CA TYR A 415 20.99 -9.32 17.33
C TYR A 415 22.18 -10.12 17.86
N GLY A 416 22.18 -11.43 17.58
CA GLY A 416 23.07 -12.41 18.18
C GLY A 416 22.46 -13.18 19.36
N ALA A 417 21.26 -12.82 19.82
CA ALA A 417 20.56 -13.58 20.86
C ALA A 417 20.08 -14.94 20.33
N GLU A 418 20.36 -16.02 21.07
CA GLU A 418 19.84 -17.36 20.81
C GLU A 418 18.58 -17.59 21.65
N VAL A 419 17.50 -18.05 21.02
CA VAL A 419 16.22 -18.27 21.71
C VAL A 419 15.80 -19.73 21.64
N GLU A 420 15.55 -20.33 22.80
CA GLU A 420 15.13 -21.73 22.89
C GLU A 420 13.82 -21.97 22.11
N GLY A 421 13.83 -22.97 21.23
CA GLY A 421 12.68 -23.31 20.38
C GLY A 421 12.35 -22.30 19.27
N PHE A 422 13.29 -21.40 18.93
CA PHE A 422 13.22 -20.55 17.72
C PHE A 422 14.57 -20.51 16.99
N GLY A 423 15.66 -20.28 17.72
CA GLY A 423 17.03 -20.16 17.20
C GLY A 423 17.60 -18.74 17.29
N LEU A 424 18.65 -18.49 16.52
CA LEU A 424 19.40 -17.22 16.49
C LEU A 424 18.62 -16.05 15.86
N ILE A 425 18.56 -14.92 16.57
CA ILE A 425 18.11 -13.63 16.03
C ILE A 425 19.28 -12.95 15.31
N LYS A 426 19.29 -12.99 13.97
CA LYS A 426 20.38 -12.48 13.12
C LYS A 426 20.22 -11.03 12.65
N GLY A 427 18.98 -10.54 12.61
CA GLY A 427 18.61 -9.25 12.02
C GLY A 427 17.11 -9.00 12.11
N SER A 428 16.63 -7.93 11.47
CA SER A 428 15.24 -7.49 11.58
C SER A 428 14.23 -8.54 11.11
N ASP A 429 14.53 -9.28 10.04
CA ASP A 429 13.66 -10.35 9.51
C ASP A 429 13.44 -11.48 10.54
N SER A 430 14.53 -12.01 11.10
CA SER A 430 14.45 -13.06 12.14
C SER A 430 13.75 -12.59 13.41
N LEU A 431 13.92 -11.31 13.80
CA LEU A 431 13.23 -10.75 14.97
C LEU A 431 11.74 -10.55 14.70
N CYS A 432 11.34 -10.08 13.52
CA CYS A 432 9.93 -10.00 13.13
C CYS A 432 9.27 -11.38 13.09
N ARG A 433 9.96 -12.40 12.57
CA ARG A 433 9.49 -13.78 12.61
C ARG A 433 9.32 -14.30 14.03
N TYR A 434 10.29 -14.04 14.91
CA TYR A 434 10.21 -14.39 16.31
C TYR A 434 8.99 -13.77 17.00
N LEU A 435 8.76 -12.46 16.80
CA LEU A 435 7.61 -11.76 17.36
C LEU A 435 6.28 -12.23 16.75
N LEU A 436 6.25 -12.61 15.48
CA LEU A 436 5.07 -13.22 14.88
C LEU A 436 4.78 -14.60 15.50
N ASP A 437 5.79 -15.46 15.61
CA ASP A 437 5.61 -16.84 16.08
C ASP A 437 5.29 -16.89 17.59
N LYS A 438 6.02 -16.13 18.42
CA LYS A 438 5.91 -16.19 19.89
C LYS A 438 4.93 -15.18 20.48
N ALA A 439 4.86 -13.97 19.90
CA ALA A 439 4.00 -12.89 20.42
C ALA A 439 2.72 -12.72 19.58
N GLN A 440 2.61 -13.39 18.43
CA GLN A 440 1.51 -13.20 17.47
C GLN A 440 1.30 -11.72 17.12
N VAL A 441 2.41 -10.99 16.94
CA VAL A 441 2.41 -9.60 16.48
C VAL A 441 3.13 -9.51 15.14
N ALA A 442 2.41 -9.11 14.10
CA ALA A 442 2.94 -8.93 12.75
C ALA A 442 3.50 -7.51 12.58
N LEU A 443 4.81 -7.41 12.42
CA LEU A 443 5.59 -6.18 12.19
C LEU A 443 6.33 -6.28 10.85
N VAL A 444 6.94 -5.20 10.36
CA VAL A 444 7.73 -5.25 9.11
C VAL A 444 9.22 -5.07 9.39
N PRO A 445 10.10 -5.96 8.90
CA PRO A 445 11.53 -5.87 9.12
C PRO A 445 12.13 -4.66 8.41
N GLY A 446 13.12 -4.03 9.04
CA GLY A 446 13.82 -2.84 8.56
C GLY A 446 14.56 -3.06 7.24
N ASP A 447 15.02 -4.28 6.96
CA ASP A 447 15.70 -4.60 5.71
C ASP A 447 14.82 -4.39 4.47
N ALA A 448 13.49 -4.47 4.62
CA ALA A 448 12.52 -4.11 3.58
C ALA A 448 12.60 -2.63 3.18
N PHE A 449 13.10 -1.78 4.07
CA PHE A 449 13.20 -0.33 3.93
C PHE A 449 14.66 0.13 3.75
N GLY A 450 15.61 -0.81 3.65
CA GLY A 450 17.03 -0.51 3.46
C GLY A 450 17.83 -0.26 4.75
N ASP A 451 17.30 -0.61 5.93
CA ASP A 451 18.02 -0.51 7.21
C ASP A 451 17.67 -1.69 8.13
N ASP A 452 18.53 -2.71 8.14
CA ASP A 452 18.30 -3.97 8.87
C ASP A 452 18.45 -3.84 10.39
N ASN A 453 18.84 -2.68 10.93
CA ASN A 453 18.90 -2.47 12.38
C ASN A 453 17.51 -2.29 13.01
N CYS A 454 16.52 -1.95 12.18
CA CYS A 454 15.25 -1.43 12.65
C CYS A 454 14.08 -2.37 12.36
N ILE A 455 12.95 -2.12 13.02
CA ILE A 455 11.64 -2.72 12.72
C ILE A 455 10.61 -1.60 12.62
N ARG A 456 9.74 -1.68 11.60
CA ARG A 456 8.61 -0.76 11.46
C ARG A 456 7.38 -1.28 12.18
N ILE A 457 6.77 -0.41 12.98
CA ILE A 457 5.48 -0.61 13.62
C ILE A 457 4.51 0.47 13.14
N SER A 458 3.37 0.07 12.57
CA SER A 458 2.25 0.96 12.31
C SER A 458 1.44 1.14 13.60
N TYR A 459 1.17 2.39 13.99
CA TYR A 459 0.28 2.71 15.10
C TYR A 459 -1.09 3.23 14.66
N ALA A 460 -1.45 2.94 13.41
CA ALA A 460 -2.79 3.13 12.87
C ALA A 460 -3.75 2.01 13.33
N ALA A 461 -3.81 1.77 14.63
CA ALA A 461 -4.69 0.80 15.28
C ALA A 461 -5.23 1.38 16.59
N SER A 462 -6.27 0.77 17.16
CA SER A 462 -6.85 1.23 18.42
C SER A 462 -5.83 1.22 19.55
N LEU A 463 -5.94 2.15 20.49
CA LEU A 463 -5.03 2.21 21.65
C LEU A 463 -5.02 0.89 22.45
N SER A 464 -6.18 0.25 22.60
CA SER A 464 -6.29 -1.08 23.22
C SER A 464 -5.51 -2.17 22.48
N THR A 465 -5.53 -2.15 21.14
CA THR A 465 -4.75 -3.07 20.31
C THR A 465 -3.25 -2.83 20.49
N LEU A 466 -2.84 -1.55 20.56
CA LEU A 466 -1.44 -1.17 20.79
C LEU A 466 -0.95 -1.54 22.18
N GLN A 467 -1.79 -1.38 23.22
CA GLN A 467 -1.50 -1.84 24.57
C GLN A 467 -1.29 -3.35 24.61
N ALA A 468 -2.21 -4.13 24.02
CA ALA A 468 -2.07 -5.58 23.93
C ALA A 468 -0.82 -6.00 23.14
N ALA A 469 -0.51 -5.31 22.03
CA ALA A 469 0.70 -5.57 21.26
C ALA A 469 1.96 -5.31 22.10
N MET A 470 1.99 -4.19 22.83
CA MET A 470 3.11 -3.82 23.67
C MET A 470 3.34 -4.84 24.79
N GLU A 471 2.28 -5.29 25.46
CA GLU A 471 2.38 -6.34 26.49
C GLU A 471 2.99 -7.63 25.92
N ARG A 472 2.52 -8.09 24.76
CA ARG A 472 3.06 -9.29 24.10
C ARG A 472 4.51 -9.12 23.64
N ILE A 473 4.85 -7.95 23.09
CA ILE A 473 6.23 -7.63 22.70
C ILE A 473 7.13 -7.61 23.92
N LYS A 474 6.76 -6.90 25.01
CA LYS A 474 7.56 -6.88 26.26
C LYS A 474 7.79 -8.29 26.79
N GLY A 475 6.74 -9.12 26.81
CA GLY A 475 6.83 -10.53 27.24
C GLY A 475 7.80 -11.35 26.38
N ALA A 476 7.74 -11.22 25.05
CA ALA A 476 8.66 -11.93 24.15
C ALA A 476 10.10 -11.40 24.21
N MET A 477 10.28 -10.09 24.36
CA MET A 477 11.59 -9.45 24.45
C MET A 477 12.30 -9.76 25.77
N ALA A 478 11.56 -9.99 26.87
CA ALA A 478 12.12 -10.39 28.16
C ALA A 478 12.83 -11.77 28.13
N LEU A 479 12.51 -12.61 27.13
CA LEU A 479 13.18 -13.89 26.91
C LEU A 479 14.48 -13.75 26.12
N LEU A 480 14.74 -12.58 25.51
CA LEU A 480 15.96 -12.32 24.76
C LEU A 480 17.07 -11.86 25.70
N LYS A 481 18.13 -12.65 25.81
CA LYS A 481 19.37 -12.19 26.45
C LYS A 481 20.18 -11.41 25.43
N ARG A 482 20.43 -10.13 25.72
CA ARG A 482 21.32 -9.31 24.90
C ARG A 482 22.72 -9.95 24.87
N PRO A 483 23.33 -10.12 23.69
CA PRO A 483 24.72 -10.56 23.64
C PRO A 483 25.59 -9.52 24.34
N VAL A 484 26.51 -9.99 25.18
CA VAL A 484 27.52 -9.12 25.79
C VAL A 484 28.41 -8.61 24.64
N PRO A 485 28.66 -7.29 24.53
CA PRO A 485 29.60 -6.77 23.54
C PRO A 485 30.94 -7.50 23.68
N ALA A 486 31.44 -8.06 22.58
CA ALA A 486 32.74 -8.73 22.53
C ALA A 486 33.90 -7.76 22.77
#